data_AF-B7CDG1-F1
#
_entry.id   AF-B7CDG1-F1
#
_cell.length_a   1.000
_cell.length_b   1.000
_cell.length_c   1.000
_cell.angle_alpha   90.00
_cell.angle_beta   90.00
_cell.angle_gamma   90.00
#
_symmetry.space_group_name_H-M   'P 1'
#
loop_
_entity.id
_entity.type
_entity.pdbx_description
1 polymer ?
#
loop_
_entity_poly.entity_id
_entity_poly.type
_entity_poly.pdbx_seq_one_letter_code
_entity_poly.pdbx_strand_id
1 'polypeptide(L)' 'MGIRHRLTDSERDDLTKDVDDLDAVYMEKLRKDGISEDLLAQFRDLTLELEKDKDKDE' A
#
# COMPACT_ATOMS: atom_id res chain seq x y z
N MET A 1 5.50 -17.53 24.87
CA MET A 1 6.02 -16.20 24.53
C MET A 1 5.06 -15.57 23.53
N GLY A 2 4.24 -14.61 23.97
CA GLY A 2 3.31 -13.91 23.08
C GLY A 2 4.01 -12.67 22.52
N ILE A 3 4.31 -12.67 21.22
CA ILE A 3 4.84 -11.48 20.55
C ILE A 3 3.68 -10.49 20.43
N ARG A 4 3.63 -9.55 21.37
CA ARG A 4 2.80 -8.34 21.23
C ARG A 4 3.58 -7.40 20.31
N HIS A 5 3.39 -7.54 19.01
CA HIS A 5 3.90 -6.57 18.06
C HIS A 5 3.10 -5.28 18.24
N ARG A 6 3.79 -4.20 18.63
CA ARG A 6 3.20 -2.87 18.67
C ARG A 6 3.08 -2.44 17.21
N LEU A 7 1.90 -2.64 16.62
CA LEU A 7 1.54 -2.07 15.31
C LEU A 7 1.56 -0.56 15.48
N THR A 8 2.73 0.04 15.24
CA THR A 8 2.89 1.48 15.18
C THR A 8 2.12 1.98 13.98
N ASP A 9 1.05 2.71 14.25
CA ASP A 9 0.17 3.42 13.31
C ASP A 9 0.96 4.29 12.30
N SER A 10 2.24 4.58 12.58
CA SER A 10 3.18 5.30 11.71
C SER A 10 3.51 4.60 10.38
N GLU A 11 3.49 3.26 10.31
CA GLU A 11 3.77 2.53 9.04
C GLU A 11 2.55 2.52 8.10
N ARG A 12 1.37 2.88 8.63
CA ARG A 12 0.15 2.99 7.83
C ARG A 12 0.19 4.18 6.87
N ASP A 13 1.00 5.18 7.20
CA ASP A 13 1.09 6.44 6.45
C ASP A 13 2.00 6.30 5.23
N ASP A 14 3.20 5.74 5.35
CA ASP A 14 4.19 5.72 4.24
C ASP A 14 3.76 4.88 3.02
N LEU A 15 3.02 3.79 3.22
CA LEU A 15 2.64 2.88 2.13
C LEU A 15 1.48 3.38 1.27
N THR A 16 0.62 4.26 1.80
CA THR A 16 -0.61 4.71 1.12
C THR A 16 -0.60 6.19 0.75
N LYS A 17 0.46 6.93 1.12
CA LYS A 17 0.54 8.38 0.98
C LYS A 17 0.63 8.89 -0.46
N ASP A 18 1.17 8.08 -1.37
CA ASP A 18 1.44 8.50 -2.76
C ASP A 18 0.56 7.77 -3.79
N VAL A 19 -0.37 6.92 -3.35
CA VAL A 19 -1.29 6.19 -4.24
C VAL A 19 -2.66 6.85 -4.24
N ASP A 20 -3.33 6.79 -5.39
CA ASP A 20 -4.71 7.26 -5.57
C ASP A 20 -5.67 6.71 -4.48
N ASP A 21 -6.70 7.50 -4.15
CA ASP A 21 -7.66 7.21 -3.08
C ASP A 21 -8.31 5.81 -3.20
N LEU A 22 -8.54 5.34 -4.43
CA LEU A 22 -9.12 4.02 -4.70
C LEU A 22 -8.14 2.89 -4.37
N ASP A 23 -6.87 3.06 -4.73
CA ASP A 23 -5.82 2.09 -4.50
C ASP A 23 -5.42 2.04 -3.03
N ALA A 24 -5.41 3.19 -2.34
CA ALA A 24 -5.24 3.25 -0.89
C ALA A 24 -6.32 2.43 -0.14
N VAL A 25 -7.60 2.55 -0.53
CA VAL A 25 -8.70 1.76 0.06
C VAL A 25 -8.53 0.27 -0.22
N TYR A 26 -8.05 -0.10 -1.41
CA TYR A 26 -7.81 -1.50 -1.76
C TYR A 26 -6.64 -2.10 -0.97
N MET A 27 -5.53 -1.38 -0.86
CA MET A 27 -4.39 -1.78 -0.04
C MET A 27 -4.77 -1.91 1.45
N GLU A 28 -5.64 -1.05 1.97
CA GLU A 28 -6.14 -1.19 3.34
C GLU A 28 -6.95 -2.48 3.53
N LYS A 29 -7.76 -2.89 2.53
CA LYS A 29 -8.48 -4.17 2.57
C LYS A 29 -7.50 -5.35 2.56
N LEU A 30 -6.54 -5.33 1.64
CA LEU A 30 -5.51 -6.37 1.56
C LEU A 30 -4.72 -6.49 2.88
N ARG A 31 -4.36 -5.36 3.50
CA ARG A 31 -3.71 -5.35 4.82
C ARG A 31 -4.60 -5.97 5.90
N LYS A 32 -5.90 -5.67 5.91
CA LYS A 32 -6.87 -6.28 6.85
C LYS A 32 -7.05 -7.77 6.63
N ASP A 33 -6.91 -8.23 5.39
CA ASP A 33 -6.96 -9.65 5.03
C ASP A 33 -5.66 -10.40 5.39
N GLY A 34 -4.67 -9.70 5.94
CA GLY A 34 -3.41 -10.29 6.43
C GLY A 34 -2.38 -10.51 5.33
N ILE A 35 -2.48 -9.77 4.22
CA ILE A 35 -1.47 -9.77 3.16
C ILE A 35 -0.16 -9.21 3.70
N SER A 36 0.96 -9.80 3.26
CA SER A 36 2.31 -9.36 3.64
C SER A 36 2.57 -7.90 3.26
N GLU A 37 3.22 -7.15 4.14
CA GLU A 37 3.58 -5.75 3.88
C GLU A 37 4.57 -5.61 2.71
N ASP A 38 5.44 -6.59 2.49
CA ASP A 38 6.32 -6.65 1.30
C ASP A 38 5.53 -6.78 -0.01
N LEU A 39 4.36 -7.44 0.03
CA LEU A 39 3.50 -7.57 -1.14
C LEU A 39 2.69 -6.30 -1.38
N LEU A 40 2.28 -5.62 -0.32
CA LEU A 40 1.63 -4.30 -0.40
C LEU A 40 2.59 -3.25 -0.96
N ALA A 41 3.87 -3.28 -0.58
CA ALA A 41 4.90 -2.39 -1.13
C ALA A 41 5.06 -2.58 -2.64
N GLN A 42 5.14 -3.84 -3.12
CA GLN A 42 5.18 -4.14 -4.55
C GLN A 42 3.92 -3.66 -5.28
N PHE A 43 2.75 -3.77 -4.63
CA PHE A 43 1.50 -3.28 -5.21
C PHE A 43 1.52 -1.76 -5.38
N ARG A 44 1.94 -1.00 -4.36
CA ARG A 44 2.12 0.45 -4.44
C ARG A 44 3.06 0.84 -5.59
N ASP A 45 4.23 0.21 -5.67
CA ASP A 45 5.22 0.53 -6.71
C ASP A 45 4.65 0.29 -8.12
N LEU A 46 3.88 -0.78 -8.30
CA LEU A 46 3.19 -1.09 -9.56
C LEU A 46 2.12 -0.04 -9.89
N THR A 47 1.29 0.36 -8.92
CA THR A 47 0.24 1.36 -9.12
C THR A 47 0.84 2.71 -9.55
N LEU A 48 1.92 3.14 -8.90
CA LEU A 48 2.67 4.35 -9.24
C LEU A 48 3.28 4.30 -10.65
N GLU A 49 3.75 3.13 -11.07
CA GLU A 49 4.28 2.94 -12.43
C GLU A 49 3.17 3.03 -13.49
N LEU A 50 2.00 2.44 -13.21
CA LEU A 50 0.83 2.50 -14.09
C LEU A 50 0.24 3.90 -14.23
N GLU A 51 0.22 4.71 -13.17
CA GLU A 51 -0.16 6.12 -13.23
C GLU A 51 0.79 6.92 -14.12
N LYS A 52 2.10 6.74 -13.93
CA LYS A 52 3.12 7.42 -14.75
C LYS A 52 3.04 7.08 -16.24
N ASP A 53 2.62 5.86 -16.56
CA ASP A 53 2.45 5.47 -17.97
C ASP A 53 1.12 5.96 -18.54
N LYS A 54 0.05 6.07 -17.75
CA LYS A 54 -1.19 6.76 -18.18
C LYS A 54 -0.95 8.20 -18.61
N ASP A 55 -0.11 8.94 -17.87
CA ASP A 55 0.21 10.34 -18.19
C ASP A 55 1.11 10.51 -19.43
N LYS A 56 1.70 9.43 -19.98
CA LYS A 56 2.54 9.49 -21.18
C LYS A 56 1.78 9.30 -22.49
N ASP A 57 0.57 8.74 -22.43
CA ASP A 57 -0.27 8.48 -23.60
C ASP A 57 -1.27 9.63 -23.90
N GLU A 58 -1.17 10.76 -23.17
CA GLU A 58 -1.93 12.01 -23.41
C GLU A 58 -1.08 13.10 -24.10
#